data_AF-A0A0Q9L9Q2-F1
#
_entry.id   AF-A0A0Q9L9Q2-F1
#
_cell.length_a   1.000
_cell.length_b   1.000
_cell.length_c   1.000
_cell.angle_alpha   90.00
_cell.angle_beta   90.00
_cell.angle_gamma   90.00
#
_symmetry.space_group_name_H-M   'P 1'
#
loop_
_entity.id
_entity.type
_entity.pdbx_description
1 polymer ?
#
loop_
_entity_poly.entity_id
_entity_poly.type
_entity_poly.pdbx_seq_one_letter_code
_entity_poly.pdbx_strand_id
1 'polypeptide(L)'
;MAFEYLRRKDYESASRYYQQSMSLKEIKSAPYLLSLEGYIRSCLDGELFSRDELIKMTQDGLAIAKGIKESLYILLFNLILFMIKKQDAEYHHYLSDQALPKFREYGYTYLIQRSEKELFNYYSKTNQHDKAMEIALVLINHEN
;
A
#
# COMPACT_ATOMS: atom_id res chain seq x y z
N MET A 1 -5.71 5.89 15.42
CA MET A 1 -5.67 4.66 16.23
C MET A 1 -5.30 3.43 15.40
N ALA A 2 -6.12 2.97 14.45
CA ALA A 2 -5.82 1.76 13.65
C ALA A 2 -4.43 1.79 12.95
N PHE A 3 -4.07 2.93 12.35
CA PHE A 3 -2.76 3.12 11.71
C PHE A 3 -1.57 2.98 12.66
N GLU A 4 -1.70 3.42 13.92
CA GLU A 4 -0.62 3.30 14.90
C GLU A 4 -0.40 1.86 15.33
N TYR A 5 -1.47 1.07 15.47
CA TYR A 5 -1.35 -0.37 15.70
C TYR A 5 -0.68 -1.07 14.52
N LEU A 6 -1.05 -0.71 13.29
CA LEU A 6 -0.42 -1.23 12.08
C LEU A 6 1.09 -0.94 12.07
N ARG A 7 1.50 0.30 12.37
CA ARG A 7 2.92 0.69 12.47
C ARG A 7 3.69 -0.08 13.55
N ARG A 8 3.01 -0.44 14.64
CA ARG A 8 3.57 -1.25 15.74
C ARG A 8 3.52 -2.76 15.48
N LYS A 9 3.03 -3.18 14.30
CA LYS A 9 2.84 -4.58 13.91
C LYS A 9 1.85 -5.35 14.79
N ASP A 10 0.95 -4.64 15.47
CA ASP A 10 -0.20 -5.24 16.15
C ASP A 10 -1.35 -5.34 15.15
N TYR A 11 -1.27 -6.35 14.30
CA TYR A 11 -2.14 -6.53 13.14
C TYR A 11 -3.57 -6.94 13.53
N GLU A 12 -3.73 -7.69 14.63
CA GLU A 12 -5.04 -8.04 15.17
C GLU A 12 -5.79 -6.79 15.64
N SER A 13 -5.15 -5.94 16.45
CA SER A 13 -5.77 -4.69 16.88
C SER A 13 -6.02 -3.76 15.69
N ALA A 14 -5.05 -3.63 14.78
CA ALA A 14 -5.18 -2.80 13.60
C ALA A 14 -6.38 -3.23 12.74
N SER A 15 -6.49 -4.52 12.41
CA SER A 15 -7.60 -5.06 11.62
C SER A 15 -8.95 -4.80 12.30
N ARG A 16 -9.07 -5.07 13.60
CA ARG A 16 -10.31 -4.80 14.35
C ARG A 16 -10.72 -3.32 14.28
N TYR A 17 -9.78 -2.39 14.51
CA TYR A 17 -10.11 -0.97 14.47
C TYR A 17 -10.41 -0.45 13.06
N TYR A 18 -9.74 -0.97 12.03
CA TYR A 18 -10.07 -0.64 10.65
C TYR A 18 -11.46 -1.16 10.25
N GLN A 19 -11.81 -2.38 10.66
CA GLN A 19 -13.12 -2.98 10.41
C GLN A 19 -14.24 -2.18 11.10
N GLN A 20 -14.06 -1.80 12.37
CA GLN A 20 -14.99 -0.91 13.08
C GLN A 20 -15.12 0.45 12.40
N SER A 21 -14.01 1.03 11.94
CA SER A 21 -14.05 2.30 11.23
C SER A 21 -14.77 2.17 9.89
N MET A 22 -14.62 1.04 9.20
CA MET A 22 -15.31 0.75 7.93
C MET A 22 -16.82 0.65 8.10
N SER A 23 -17.30 0.02 9.18
CA SER A 23 -18.74 -0.16 9.44
C SER A 23 -19.49 1.14 9.74
N LEU A 24 -18.76 2.21 10.07
CA LEU A 24 -19.33 3.53 10.37
C LEU A 24 -19.37 4.46 9.15
N LYS A 25 -18.88 4.02 7.99
CA LYS A 25 -18.68 4.86 6.81
C LYS A 25 -19.60 4.46 5.68
N GLU A 26 -19.94 5.44 4.85
CA GLU A 26 -20.69 5.19 3.63
C GLU A 26 -19.90 4.25 2.70
N ILE A 27 -20.54 3.15 2.32
CA ILE A 27 -19.96 2.19 1.37
C ILE A 27 -19.73 2.93 0.04
N LYS A 28 -18.60 2.66 -0.62
CA LYS A 28 -18.18 3.36 -1.86
C LYS A 28 -17.84 4.84 -1.67
N SER A 29 -17.14 5.15 -0.58
CA SER A 29 -16.56 6.47 -0.33
C SER A 29 -15.05 6.38 -0.11
N ALA A 30 -14.31 7.48 -0.32
CA ALA A 30 -12.87 7.53 -0.03
C ALA A 30 -12.54 7.17 1.43
N PRO A 31 -13.28 7.65 2.46
CA PRO A 31 -13.04 7.22 3.83
C PRO A 31 -13.25 5.72 4.04
N TYR A 32 -14.23 5.10 3.37
CA TYR A 32 -14.45 3.66 3.43
C TYR A 32 -13.28 2.90 2.82
N LEU A 33 -12.80 3.33 1.65
CA LEU A 33 -11.65 2.73 0.98
C LEU A 33 -10.36 2.85 1.81
N LEU A 34 -10.16 3.96 2.52
CA LEU A 34 -9.06 4.11 3.47
C LEU A 34 -9.07 3.01 4.54
N SER A 35 -10.24 2.77 5.13
CA SER A 35 -10.40 1.73 6.14
C SER A 35 -10.25 0.34 5.57
N LEU A 36 -10.80 0.08 4.39
CA LEU A 36 -10.69 -1.21 3.72
C LEU A 36 -9.24 -1.53 3.36
N GLU A 37 -8.49 -0.55 2.83
CA GLU A 37 -7.07 -0.70 2.50
C GLU A 37 -6.25 -1.06 3.75
N GLY A 38 -6.45 -0.30 4.84
CA GLY A 38 -5.77 -0.57 6.11
C GLY A 38 -6.16 -1.92 6.73
N TYR A 39 -7.44 -2.31 6.62
CA TYR A 39 -7.94 -3.61 7.07
C TYR A 39 -7.23 -4.74 6.32
N ILE A 40 -7.25 -4.71 4.99
CA ILE A 40 -6.64 -5.73 4.14
C ILE A 40 -5.13 -5.82 4.40
N ARG A 41 -4.42 -4.70 4.51
CA ARG A 41 -2.99 -4.71 4.87
C ARG A 41 -2.74 -5.39 6.21
N SER A 42 -3.53 -5.05 7.22
CA SER A 42 -3.41 -5.66 8.54
C SER A 42 -3.64 -7.18 8.47
N CYS A 43 -4.65 -7.61 7.71
CA CYS A 43 -4.94 -9.02 7.51
C CYS A 43 -3.86 -9.76 6.73
N LEU A 44 -3.26 -9.12 5.72
CA LEU A 44 -2.15 -9.69 4.96
C LEU A 44 -0.90 -9.82 5.83
N ASP A 45 -0.46 -8.74 6.46
CA ASP A 45 0.80 -8.72 7.24
C ASP A 45 0.70 -9.56 8.53
N GLY A 46 -0.51 -9.74 9.06
CA GLY A 46 -0.79 -10.59 10.22
C GLY A 46 -1.23 -12.02 9.88
N GLU A 47 -1.29 -12.40 8.60
CA GLU A 47 -1.75 -13.73 8.15
C GLU A 47 -3.13 -14.12 8.70
N LEU A 48 -4.03 -13.13 8.85
CA LEU A 48 -5.33 -13.30 9.53
C LEU A 48 -6.40 -13.95 8.66
N PHE A 49 -6.14 -14.04 7.34
CA PHE A 49 -7.05 -14.61 6.35
C PHE A 49 -6.26 -15.41 5.31
N SER A 50 -6.96 -16.33 4.62
CA SER A 50 -6.37 -17.03 3.50
C SER A 50 -6.08 -16.10 2.32
N ARG A 51 -5.14 -16.51 1.46
CA ARG A 51 -4.78 -15.77 0.24
C ARG A 51 -6.00 -15.51 -0.65
N ASP A 52 -6.90 -16.48 -0.79
CA ASP A 52 -8.07 -16.36 -1.66
C ASP A 52 -9.09 -15.36 -1.12
N GLU A 53 -9.29 -15.34 0.20
CA GLU A 53 -10.12 -14.33 0.87
C GLU A 53 -9.54 -12.93 0.70
N LEU A 54 -8.22 -12.78 0.88
CA LEU A 54 -7.53 -11.51 0.68
C LEU A 54 -7.62 -11.03 -0.78
N ILE A 55 -7.45 -11.92 -1.76
CA ILE A 55 -7.60 -11.59 -3.18
C ILE A 55 -9.01 -11.08 -3.44
N LYS A 56 -10.03 -11.79 -2.97
CA LYS A 56 -11.44 -11.40 -3.18
C LYS A 56 -11.73 -10.02 -2.58
N MET A 57 -11.38 -9.80 -1.30
CA MET A 57 -11.59 -8.51 -0.64
C MET A 57 -10.86 -7.36 -1.36
N THR A 58 -9.64 -7.61 -1.81
CA THR A 58 -8.84 -6.60 -2.52
C THR A 58 -9.42 -6.29 -3.90
N GLN A 59 -9.91 -7.30 -4.62
CA GLN A 59 -10.59 -7.11 -5.91
C GLN A 59 -11.91 -6.35 -5.77
N ASP A 60 -12.69 -6.64 -4.73
CA ASP A 60 -13.93 -5.91 -4.42
C ASP A 60 -13.63 -4.44 -4.11
N GLY A 61 -12.62 -4.16 -3.27
CA GLY A 61 -12.15 -2.81 -2.98
C GLY A 61 -11.66 -2.07 -4.23
N LEU A 62 -10.91 -2.76 -5.10
CA LEU A 62 -10.45 -2.22 -6.38
C LEU A 62 -11.61 -1.89 -7.33
N ALA A 63 -12.64 -2.74 -7.39
CA ALA A 63 -13.84 -2.49 -8.20
C ALA A 63 -14.59 -1.25 -7.69
N ILE A 64 -14.72 -1.10 -6.37
CA ILE A 64 -15.29 0.11 -5.76
C ILE A 64 -14.47 1.34 -6.13
N ALA A 65 -13.15 1.31 -5.91
CA ALA A 65 -12.25 2.44 -6.20
C ALA A 65 -12.32 2.88 -7.67
N LYS A 66 -12.37 1.93 -8.61
CA LYS A 66 -12.59 2.21 -10.03
C LYS A 66 -13.96 2.84 -10.30
N GLY A 67 -15.02 2.31 -9.68
CA GLY A 67 -16.38 2.81 -9.85
C GLY A 67 -16.56 4.26 -9.40
N ILE A 68 -15.88 4.66 -8.32
CA ILE A 68 -15.92 6.04 -7.80
C ILE A 68 -14.71 6.90 -8.23
N LYS A 69 -13.85 6.39 -9.11
CA LYS A 69 -12.67 7.09 -9.68
C LYS A 69 -11.64 7.56 -8.65
N GLU A 70 -11.52 6.84 -7.54
CA GLU A 70 -10.55 7.12 -6.48
C GLU A 70 -9.15 6.58 -6.84
N SER A 71 -8.38 7.38 -7.55
CA SER A 71 -7.10 6.99 -8.16
C SER A 71 -6.08 6.45 -7.16
N LEU A 72 -5.99 7.06 -5.96
CA LEU A 72 -5.08 6.60 -4.91
C LEU A 72 -5.35 5.12 -4.55
N TYR A 73 -6.61 4.78 -4.28
CA TYR A 73 -6.95 3.43 -3.84
C TYR A 73 -6.86 2.40 -4.96
N ILE A 74 -7.04 2.80 -6.23
CA ILE A 74 -6.74 1.93 -7.37
C ILE A 74 -5.27 1.49 -7.35
N LEU A 75 -4.34 2.43 -7.12
CA LEU A 75 -2.92 2.14 -7.01
C LEU A 75 -2.62 1.23 -5.82
N LEU A 76 -3.16 1.57 -4.64
CA LEU A 76 -2.91 0.82 -3.41
C LEU A 76 -3.44 -0.61 -3.46
N PHE A 77 -4.65 -0.84 -4.00
CA PHE A 77 -5.18 -2.19 -4.13
C PHE A 77 -4.42 -3.03 -5.16
N ASN A 78 -3.94 -2.44 -6.26
CA ASN A 78 -3.07 -3.16 -7.20
C ASN A 78 -1.76 -3.60 -6.55
N LEU A 79 -1.12 -2.72 -5.77
CA LEU A 79 0.07 -3.05 -5.00
C LEU A 79 -0.20 -4.21 -4.02
N ILE A 80 -1.30 -4.16 -3.27
CA ILE A 80 -1.71 -5.24 -2.36
C ILE A 80 -1.94 -6.56 -3.12
N LEU A 81 -2.56 -6.53 -4.30
CA LEU A 81 -2.73 -7.74 -5.11
C LEU A 81 -1.41 -8.38 -5.52
N PHE A 82 -0.41 -7.59 -5.91
CA PHE A 82 0.92 -8.14 -6.23
C PHE A 82 1.58 -8.75 -4.99
N MET A 83 1.45 -8.12 -3.82
CA MET A 83 1.95 -8.67 -2.55
C MET A 83 1.30 -10.01 -2.21
N ILE A 84 -0.04 -10.08 -2.22
CA ILE A 84 -0.79 -11.32 -1.94
C ILE A 84 -0.42 -12.41 -2.94
N LYS A 85 -0.14 -12.02 -4.20
CA LYS A 85 0.22 -12.98 -5.25
C LYS A 85 1.69 -13.38 -5.26
N LYS A 86 2.54 -12.80 -4.41
CA LYS A 86 3.99 -12.99 -4.38
C LYS A 86 4.67 -12.62 -5.70
N GLN A 87 4.16 -11.59 -6.37
CA GLN A 87 4.67 -11.07 -7.65
C GLN A 87 5.61 -9.90 -7.38
N ASP A 88 6.79 -10.22 -6.83
CA ASP A 88 7.73 -9.22 -6.29
C ASP A 88 8.27 -8.26 -7.37
N ALA A 89 8.60 -8.78 -8.55
CA ALA A 89 9.09 -7.95 -9.65
C ALA A 89 8.00 -7.00 -10.17
N GLU A 90 6.78 -7.52 -10.36
CA GLU A 90 5.64 -6.72 -10.81
C GLU A 90 5.21 -5.68 -9.77
N TYR A 91 5.29 -6.02 -8.48
CA TYR A 91 5.06 -5.07 -7.38
C TYR A 91 6.02 -3.88 -7.51
N HIS A 92 7.33 -4.12 -7.58
CA HIS A 92 8.33 -3.05 -7.59
C HIS A 92 8.31 -2.25 -8.91
N HIS A 93 8.04 -2.90 -10.04
CA HIS A 93 7.84 -2.21 -11.31
C HIS A 93 6.62 -1.29 -11.27
N TYR A 94 5.48 -1.78 -10.79
CA TYR A 94 4.26 -0.98 -10.64
C TYR A 94 4.45 0.16 -9.63
N LEU A 95 5.15 -0.11 -8.53
CA LEU A 95 5.48 0.88 -7.51
C LEU A 95 6.29 2.05 -8.09
N SER A 96 7.35 1.73 -8.85
CA SER A 96 8.22 2.73 -9.48
C SER A 96 7.52 3.51 -10.58
N ASP A 97 6.83 2.82 -11.49
CA ASP A 97 6.41 3.41 -12.76
C ASP A 97 5.02 4.05 -12.70
N GLN A 98 4.18 3.62 -11.76
CA GLN A 98 2.78 4.05 -11.66
C GLN A 98 2.49 4.72 -10.31
N ALA A 99 2.82 4.05 -9.21
CA ALA A 99 2.35 4.48 -7.89
C ALA A 99 3.14 5.67 -7.34
N LEU A 100 4.48 5.58 -7.28
CA LEU A 100 5.35 6.62 -6.74
C LEU A 100 5.20 7.98 -7.46
N PRO A 101 5.13 8.05 -8.81
CA PRO A 101 4.88 9.32 -9.50
C PRO A 101 3.57 9.99 -9.06
N LYS A 102 2.50 9.19 -8.90
CA LYS A 102 1.21 9.69 -8.43
C LYS A 102 1.25 10.10 -6.95
N PHE A 103 1.99 9.37 -6.11
CA PHE A 103 2.18 9.77 -4.72
C PHE A 103 2.88 11.12 -4.61
N ARG A 104 3.88 11.38 -5.47
CA ARG A 104 4.56 12.68 -5.58
C ARG A 104 3.63 13.78 -6.07
N GLU A 105 2.86 13.52 -7.13
CA GLU A 105 1.88 14.47 -7.68
C GLU A 105 0.87 14.95 -6.64
N TYR A 106 0.39 14.04 -5.79
CA TYR A 106 -0.59 14.36 -4.75
C TYR A 106 0.02 14.72 -3.38
N GLY A 107 1.35 14.69 -3.24
CA GLY A 107 2.03 15.04 -1.99
C GLY A 107 1.81 14.06 -0.84
N TYR A 108 1.63 12.76 -1.11
CA TYR A 108 1.46 11.74 -0.07
C TYR A 108 2.81 11.35 0.57
N THR A 109 3.38 12.25 1.38
CA THR A 109 4.74 12.14 1.96
C THR A 109 5.05 10.78 2.57
N TYR A 110 4.14 10.22 3.38
CA TYR A 110 4.35 8.90 3.99
C TYR A 110 4.50 7.78 2.95
N LEU A 111 3.68 7.80 1.89
CA LEU A 111 3.75 6.81 0.82
C LEU A 111 5.02 6.99 -0.01
N ILE A 112 5.40 8.23 -0.31
CA ILE A 112 6.63 8.54 -1.05
C ILE A 112 7.85 7.95 -0.30
N GLN A 113 8.03 8.32 0.97
CA GLN A 113 9.17 7.88 1.78
C GLN A 113 9.22 6.36 1.92
N ARG A 114 8.06 5.73 2.15
CA ARG A 114 7.95 4.28 2.23
C ARG A 114 8.35 3.62 0.91
N SER A 115 7.81 4.09 -0.21
CA SER A 115 8.07 3.53 -1.54
C SER A 115 9.54 3.69 -1.95
N GLU A 116 10.15 4.83 -1.68
CA GLU A 116 11.57 5.06 -1.97
C GLU A 116 12.46 4.11 -1.16
N LYS A 117 12.18 3.93 0.13
CA LYS A 117 12.91 2.95 0.95
C LYS A 117 12.72 1.52 0.44
N GLU A 118 11.52 1.13 0.05
CA GLU A 118 11.24 -0.19 -0.53
C GLU A 118 12.01 -0.40 -1.85
N LEU A 119 11.95 0.56 -2.77
CA LEU A 119 12.65 0.50 -4.06
C LEU A 119 14.16 0.47 -3.91
N PHE A 120 14.74 1.27 -3.01
CA PHE A 120 16.18 1.23 -2.70
C PHE A 120 16.61 -0.18 -2.27
N ASN A 121 15.87 -0.80 -1.34
CA ASN A 121 16.18 -2.13 -0.85
C ASN A 121 16.07 -3.19 -1.97
N TYR A 122 15.04 -3.09 -2.81
CA TYR A 122 14.84 -4.01 -3.92
C TYR A 122 15.93 -3.89 -4.99
N TYR A 123 16.26 -2.68 -5.42
CA TYR A 123 17.31 -2.45 -6.42
C TYR A 123 18.68 -2.87 -5.89
N SER A 124 18.96 -2.64 -4.60
CA SER A 124 20.19 -3.12 -3.96
C SER A 124 20.28 -4.64 -3.95
N LYS A 125 19.19 -5.34 -3.60
CA LYS A 125 19.14 -6.81 -3.57
C LYS A 125 19.22 -7.45 -4.96
N THR A 126 18.77 -6.75 -5.99
CA THR A 126 18.71 -7.25 -7.38
C THR A 126 19.87 -6.74 -8.24
N ASN A 127 20.91 -6.16 -7.64
CA ASN A 127 22.10 -5.61 -8.30
C ASN A 127 21.80 -4.53 -9.36
N GLN A 128 20.66 -3.82 -9.23
CA GLN A 128 20.33 -2.65 -10.04
C GLN A 128 20.96 -1.40 -9.41
N HIS A 129 22.28 -1.37 -9.35
CA HIS A 129 23.04 -0.38 -8.57
C HIS A 129 22.77 1.07 -8.98
N ASP A 130 22.62 1.34 -10.29
CA ASP A 130 22.34 2.70 -10.79
C ASP A 130 21.01 3.23 -10.23
N LYS A 131 19.95 2.42 -10.30
CA LYS A 131 18.64 2.79 -9.74
C LYS A 131 18.66 2.92 -8.22
N ALA A 132 19.42 2.05 -7.53
CA ALA A 132 19.59 2.18 -6.09
C ALA A 132 20.28 3.51 -5.72
N MET A 133 21.29 3.92 -6.51
CA MET A 133 21.99 5.19 -6.31
C MET A 133 21.10 6.41 -6.57
N GLU A 134 20.27 6.38 -7.61
CA GLU A 134 19.28 7.43 -7.88
C GLU A 134 18.33 7.64 -6.69
N ILE A 135 17.79 6.56 -6.13
CA ILE A 135 16.92 6.63 -4.97
C ILE A 135 17.68 7.09 -3.71
N ALA A 136 18.93 6.67 -3.53
CA ALA A 136 19.74 7.10 -2.39
C ALA A 136 19.98 8.62 -2.39
N LEU A 137 20.26 9.22 -3.55
CA LEU A 137 20.40 10.66 -3.70
C LEU A 137 19.12 11.41 -3.34
N VAL A 138 17.96 10.85 -3.72
CA VAL A 138 16.66 11.41 -3.34
C VAL A 138 16.49 11.37 -1.82
N LEU A 139 16.75 10.23 -1.17
CA LEU A 139 16.57 10.07 0.28
C LEU A 139 17.47 11.02 1.09
N ILE A 140 18.74 11.16 0.73
CA ILE A 140 19.69 12.06 1.42
C ILE A 140 19.27 13.53 1.30
N ASN A 141 18.75 13.93 0.13
CA ASN A 141 18.34 15.32 -0.11
C ASN A 141 17.01 15.70 0.58
N HIS A 142 16.22 14.73 1.04
CA HIS A 142 14.98 14.97 1.80
C HIS A 142 15.20 15.08 3.32
N GLU A 143 16.41 14.80 3.82
CA GLU A 143 16.75 14.91 5.25
C GLU A 143 17.30 16.31 5.66
N ASN A 144 17.32 17.28 4.73
CA ASN A 144 17.76 18.67 4.97
C ASN A 144 16.62 19.69 4.91
#